data_AF-A0A2G9NGN0-F1
#
_entry.id   AF-A0A2G9NGN0-F1
#
_cell.length_a   1.000
_cell.length_b   1.000
_cell.length_c   1.000
_cell.angle_alpha   90.00
_cell.angle_beta   90.00
_cell.angle_gamma   90.00
#
_symmetry.space_group_name_H-M   'P 1'
#
loop_
_entity.id
_entity.type
_entity.pdbx_description
1 polymer ?
#
loop_
_entity_poly.entity_id
_entity_poly.type
_entity_poly.pdbx_seq_one_letter_code
_entity_poly.pdbx_strand_id
1 'polypeptide(L)'
;MGHISNSTAVKSMPLSLERQACVRAIRRANISSELKKEADAFIRRNTLPDCGLVPPNCLKAHLINSAKKLGYHSSKIKMLKQLFKSKIGYDGYYLDAGKLKRI
;
A
#
# COMPACT_ATOMS: atom_id res chain seq x y z
N MET A 1 34.29 -16.24 19.88
CA MET A 1 33.71 -15.74 18.61
C MET A 1 32.36 -16.41 18.42
N GLY A 2 31.28 -15.80 18.91
CA GLY A 2 29.93 -16.37 18.87
C GLY A 2 29.09 -15.65 17.81
N HIS A 3 28.56 -16.41 16.86
CA HIS A 3 27.88 -15.92 15.67
C HIS A 3 26.58 -15.17 16.00
N ILE A 4 26.45 -13.96 15.44
CA ILE A 4 25.26 -13.12 15.48
C ILE A 4 24.20 -13.76 14.58
N SER A 5 23.16 -14.34 15.17
CA SER A 5 21.97 -14.81 14.43
C SER A 5 21.08 -13.62 14.11
N ASN A 6 21.35 -12.95 12.98
CA ASN A 6 20.54 -11.84 12.50
C ASN A 6 19.28 -12.39 11.78
N SER A 7 18.33 -12.92 12.57
CA SER A 7 16.99 -13.25 12.07
C SER A 7 16.24 -11.95 11.80
N THR A 8 16.41 -11.41 10.60
CA THR A 8 15.49 -10.40 10.06
C THR A 8 14.14 -11.08 9.86
N ALA A 9 13.34 -11.09 10.93
CA ALA A 9 11.95 -11.47 10.86
C ALA A 9 11.30 -10.59 9.80
N VAL A 10 11.05 -11.18 8.62
CA VAL A 10 10.14 -10.64 7.63
C VAL A 10 8.81 -10.57 8.35
N LYS A 11 8.48 -9.41 8.95
CA LYS A 11 7.21 -9.18 9.63
C LYS A 11 6.12 -9.47 8.61
N SER A 12 5.57 -10.67 8.69
CA SER A 12 4.49 -11.14 7.84
C SER A 12 3.28 -10.25 8.08
N MET A 13 2.66 -9.78 7.00
CA MET A 13 1.47 -8.93 7.13
C MET A 13 0.32 -9.75 7.74
N PRO A 14 -0.52 -9.13 8.58
CA PRO A 14 -1.76 -9.75 9.06
C PRO A 14 -2.57 -10.41 7.94
N LEU A 15 -3.06 -11.64 8.17
CA LEU A 15 -3.82 -12.42 7.18
C LEU A 15 -5.06 -11.67 6.64
N SER A 16 -5.67 -10.79 7.44
CA SER A 16 -6.79 -9.93 7.04
C SER A 16 -6.41 -8.93 5.94
N LEU A 17 -5.18 -8.40 5.96
CA LEU A 17 -4.66 -7.50 4.93
C LEU A 17 -4.35 -8.26 3.63
N GLU A 18 -3.80 -9.47 3.74
CA GLU A 18 -3.46 -10.28 2.56
C GLU A 18 -4.68 -10.74 1.76
N ARG A 19 -5.84 -10.86 2.41
CA ARG A 19 -7.10 -11.23 1.77
C ARG A 19 -7.78 -10.07 1.03
N GLN A 20 -7.45 -8.82 1.35
CA GLN A 20 -8.07 -7.65 0.70
C GLN A 20 -7.77 -7.60 -0.79
N ALA A 21 -8.81 -7.32 -1.58
CA ALA A 21 -8.71 -7.27 -3.03
C ALA A 21 -7.67 -6.24 -3.51
N CYS A 22 -7.56 -5.07 -2.87
CA CYS A 22 -6.57 -4.05 -3.24
C CYS A 22 -5.13 -4.50 -2.98
N VAL A 23 -4.85 -5.14 -1.85
CA VAL A 23 -3.52 -5.68 -1.51
C VAL A 23 -3.16 -6.81 -2.47
N ARG A 24 -4.09 -7.72 -2.76
CA ARG A 24 -3.88 -8.80 -3.75
C ARG A 24 -3.62 -8.26 -5.15
N ALA A 25 -4.38 -7.24 -5.58
CA ALA A 25 -4.19 -6.61 -6.88
C ALA A 25 -2.79 -6.01 -7.02
N ILE A 26 -2.29 -5.31 -6.00
CA ILE A 26 -0.95 -4.71 -6.00
C ILE A 26 0.14 -5.79 -6.04
N ARG A 27 0.01 -6.84 -5.23
CA ARG A 27 1.01 -7.92 -5.19
C ARG A 27 1.12 -8.64 -6.54
N ARG A 28 -0.01 -8.89 -7.19
CA ARG A 28 -0.11 -9.52 -8.52
C ARG A 28 0.24 -8.57 -9.66
N ALA A 29 0.23 -7.26 -9.44
CA ALA A 29 0.55 -6.29 -10.46
C ALA A 29 2.01 -6.40 -10.92
N ASN A 30 2.21 -6.23 -12.23
CA ASN A 30 3.53 -6.08 -12.82
C ASN A 30 4.03 -4.63 -12.65
N ILE A 31 4.45 -4.29 -11.43
CA ILE A 31 5.01 -2.98 -11.04
C ILE A 31 6.41 -3.18 -10.44
N SER A 32 7.28 -2.15 -10.44
CA SER A 32 8.64 -2.32 -9.92
C SER A 32 8.65 -2.70 -8.45
N SER A 33 9.73 -3.37 -8.06
CA SER A 33 9.98 -3.75 -6.67
C SER A 33 10.00 -2.55 -5.72
N GLU A 34 10.48 -1.39 -6.16
CA GLU A 34 10.45 -0.15 -5.38
C GLU A 34 9.01 0.29 -5.08
N LEU A 35 8.14 0.25 -6.09
CA LEU A 35 6.75 0.63 -5.91
C LEU A 35 5.99 -0.37 -5.03
N LYS A 36 6.35 -1.66 -5.07
CA LYS A 36 5.85 -2.67 -4.13
C LYS A 36 6.32 -2.38 -2.70
N LYS A 37 7.58 -2.00 -2.50
CA LYS A 37 8.11 -1.60 -1.18
C LYS A 37 7.36 -0.40 -0.60
N GLU A 38 7.07 0.61 -1.42
CA GLU A 38 6.27 1.78 -1.02
C GLU A 38 4.85 1.37 -0.61
N ALA A 39 4.19 0.51 -1.39
CA ALA A 39 2.88 -0.01 -1.05
C ALA A 39 2.88 -0.76 0.29
N ASP A 40 3.84 -1.66 0.50
CA ASP A 40 3.95 -2.43 1.74
C ASP A 40 4.23 -1.51 2.94
N ALA A 41 5.09 -0.49 2.77
CA ALA A 41 5.35 0.51 3.79
C ALA A 41 4.10 1.35 4.11
N PHE A 42 3.27 1.65 3.13
CA PHE A 42 1.99 2.30 3.35
C PHE A 42 1.03 1.41 4.13
N ILE A 43 0.82 0.16 3.69
CA ILE A 43 -0.11 -0.78 4.30
C ILE A 43 0.23 -0.99 5.78
N ARG A 44 1.51 -1.22 6.10
CA ARG A 44 1.98 -1.40 7.49
C ARG A 44 1.73 -0.19 8.39
N ARG A 45 1.82 1.03 7.86
CA ARG A 45 1.63 2.28 8.62
C ARG A 45 0.17 2.71 8.74
N ASN A 46 -0.68 2.24 7.83
CA ASN A 46 -2.03 2.77 7.60
C ASN A 46 -3.09 1.66 7.67
N THR A 47 -2.86 0.68 8.54
CA THR A 47 -3.89 -0.30 8.88
C THR A 47 -4.83 0.32 9.91
N LEU A 48 -6.13 0.29 9.64
CA LEU A 48 -7.15 0.85 10.52
C LEU A 48 -7.28 -0.02 11.77
N PRO A 49 -7.31 0.58 12.97
CA PRO A 49 -7.39 -0.18 14.22
C PRO A 49 -8.72 -0.93 14.38
N ASP A 50 -9.82 -0.37 13.87
CA ASP A 50 -11.17 -0.91 14.07
C ASP A 50 -11.43 -2.20 13.28
N CYS A 51 -10.92 -2.29 12.05
CA CYS A 51 -11.21 -3.41 11.14
C CYS A 51 -9.95 -4.18 10.69
N GLY A 52 -8.75 -3.69 11.03
CA GLY A 52 -7.50 -4.28 10.57
C GLY A 52 -7.32 -4.23 9.05
N LEU A 53 -8.00 -3.29 8.37
CA LEU A 53 -7.96 -3.14 6.91
C LEU A 53 -7.19 -1.90 6.47
N VAL A 54 -6.82 -1.83 5.19
CA VAL A 54 -6.19 -0.63 4.59
C VAL A 54 -7.19 0.03 3.65
N PRO A 55 -7.40 1.36 3.71
CA PRO A 55 -8.27 2.07 2.79
C PRO A 55 -7.76 1.95 1.35
N PRO A 56 -8.52 1.33 0.43
CA PRO A 56 -8.06 1.11 -0.94
C PRO A 56 -7.71 2.41 -1.66
N ASN A 57 -8.47 3.49 -1.42
CA ASN A 57 -8.25 4.78 -2.06
C ASN A 57 -6.94 5.43 -1.68
N CYS A 58 -6.65 5.44 -0.38
CA CYS A 58 -5.46 6.08 0.15
C CYS A 58 -4.22 5.31 -0.29
N LEU A 59 -4.30 3.97 -0.34
CA LEU A 59 -3.27 3.12 -0.91
C LEU A 59 -3.06 3.39 -2.40
N LYS A 60 -4.13 3.52 -3.19
CA LYS A 60 -4.04 3.88 -4.62
C LYS A 60 -3.43 5.26 -4.83
N ALA A 61 -3.89 6.26 -4.09
CA ALA A 61 -3.39 7.63 -4.18
C ALA A 61 -1.90 7.69 -3.82
N HIS A 62 -1.50 6.99 -2.76
CA HIS A 62 -0.11 6.84 -2.38
C HIS A 62 0.73 6.20 -3.49
N LEU A 63 0.27 5.07 -4.05
CA LEU A 63 0.94 4.40 -5.17
C LEU A 63 1.12 5.30 -6.38
N ILE A 64 0.09 6.05 -6.77
CA ILE A 64 0.19 7.00 -7.89
C ILE A 64 1.20 8.09 -7.57
N ASN A 65 1.20 8.62 -6.35
CA ASN A 65 2.13 9.67 -5.94
C ASN A 65 3.58 9.15 -5.91
N SER A 66 3.81 7.96 -5.35
CA SER A 66 5.14 7.33 -5.33
C SER A 66 5.62 7.01 -6.74
N ALA A 67 4.75 6.52 -7.63
CA ALA A 67 5.10 6.31 -9.03
C ALA A 67 5.50 7.61 -9.76
N LYS A 68 4.79 8.72 -9.50
CA LYS A 68 5.19 10.05 -10.03
C LYS A 68 6.57 10.46 -9.54
N LYS A 69 6.85 10.29 -8.24
CA LYS A 69 8.16 10.61 -7.64
C LYS A 69 9.29 9.75 -8.22
N LEU A 70 9.01 8.50 -8.55
CA LEU A 70 9.93 7.58 -9.21
C LEU A 70 10.06 7.81 -10.74
N GLY A 71 9.43 8.86 -11.29
CA GLY A 71 9.55 9.21 -12.70
C GLY A 71 8.75 8.31 -13.66
N TYR A 72 7.71 7.62 -13.19
CA TYR A 72 6.89 6.77 -14.06
C TYR A 72 6.12 7.59 -15.10
N HIS A 73 6.14 7.13 -16.35
CA HIS A 73 5.34 7.69 -17.43
C HIS A 73 3.82 7.62 -17.16
N SER A 74 3.09 8.54 -17.78
CA SER A 74 1.63 8.68 -17.69
C SER A 74 0.86 7.39 -18.04
N SER A 75 1.38 6.56 -18.94
CA SER A 75 0.81 5.25 -19.30
C SER A 75 0.79 4.29 -18.11
N LYS A 76 1.90 4.18 -17.36
CA LYS A 76 1.96 3.36 -16.14
C LYS A 76 1.12 3.96 -15.01
N ILE A 77 1.06 5.28 -14.89
CA ILE A 77 0.16 5.95 -13.94
C ILE A 77 -1.31 5.59 -14.21
N LYS A 78 -1.71 5.55 -15.49
CA LYS A 78 -3.07 5.16 -15.90
C LYS A 78 -3.36 3.70 -15.53
N MET A 79 -2.41 2.80 -15.74
CA MET A 79 -2.51 1.40 -15.28
C MET A 79 -2.72 1.33 -13.75
N LEU A 80 -1.95 2.08 -12.96
CA LEU A 80 -2.09 2.09 -11.50
C LEU A 80 -3.48 2.55 -11.03
N LYS A 81 -4.09 3.53 -11.73
CA LYS A 81 -5.46 3.98 -11.44
C LYS A 81 -6.51 2.88 -11.64
N GLN A 82 -6.24 1.93 -12.54
CA GLN A 82 -7.13 0.85 -12.94
C GLN A 82 -6.91 -0.45 -12.14
N LEU A 83 -5.88 -0.54 -11.29
CA LEU A 83 -5.52 -1.78 -10.57
C LEU A 83 -6.65 -2.41 -9.75
N PHE A 84 -7.50 -1.58 -9.15
CA PHE A 84 -8.67 -2.06 -8.42
C PHE A 84 -9.72 -0.95 -8.39
N LYS A 85 -11.00 -1.31 -8.36
CA LYS A 85 -12.08 -0.34 -8.15
C LYS A 85 -12.07 0.14 -6.69
N SER A 86 -12.25 1.43 -6.48
CA SER A 86 -12.35 2.02 -5.15
C SER A 86 -13.29 3.23 -5.23
N LYS A 87 -14.28 3.30 -4.33
CA LYS A 87 -15.22 4.45 -4.24
C LYS A 87 -14.49 5.66 -3.69
N ILE A 88 -14.87 6.89 -4.00
CA ILE A 88 -14.21 8.09 -3.43
C ILE A 88 -14.44 8.11 -1.91
N GLY A 89 -13.37 8.27 -1.13
CA GLY A 89 -13.41 8.23 0.35
C GLY A 89 -13.47 6.80 0.94
N TYR A 90 -13.04 6.65 2.19
CA TYR A 90 -13.27 5.43 2.97
C TYR A 90 -13.74 5.85 4.35
N ASP A 91 -15.03 5.67 4.63
CA ASP A 91 -15.64 5.65 5.97
C ASP A 91 -15.08 6.70 6.97
N GLY A 92 -15.11 7.99 6.60
CA GLY A 92 -14.63 9.06 7.47
C GLY A 92 -13.10 9.17 7.58
N TYR A 93 -12.31 8.61 6.64
CA TYR A 93 -10.85 8.77 6.59
C TYR A 93 -10.40 9.47 5.30
N TYR A 94 -9.40 10.35 5.45
CA TYR A 94 -8.70 11.03 4.35
C TYR A 94 -7.18 10.84 4.44
N LEU A 95 -6.48 11.07 3.33
CA LEU A 95 -5.03 10.97 3.27
C LEU A 95 -4.41 12.35 3.41
N ASP A 96 -3.57 12.55 4.43
CA ASP A 96 -2.81 13.77 4.67
C ASP A 96 -1.33 13.45 4.89
N ALA A 97 -0.44 14.11 4.14
CA ALA A 97 1.01 13.88 4.19
C ALA A 97 1.45 12.38 4.17
N GLY A 98 0.69 11.50 3.51
CA GLY A 98 0.98 10.07 3.44
C GLY A 98 0.53 9.24 4.65
N LYS A 99 -0.20 9.85 5.59
CA LYS A 99 -0.85 9.19 6.72
C LYS A 99 -2.36 9.30 6.61
N LEU A 100 -3.06 8.27 7.05
CA LEU A 100 -4.50 8.33 7.22
C LEU A 100 -4.86 9.19 8.42
N LYS A 101 -5.80 10.11 8.22
CA LYS A 101 -6.45 10.88 9.27
C LYS A 101 -7.94 10.63 9.22
N ARG A 102 -8.58 10.60 10.39
CA ARG A 102 -10.02 10.55 10.53
C ARG A 102 -10.58 11.97 10.36
N ILE A 103 -11.70 12.09 9.64
CA ILE A 103 -12.50 13.32 9.51
C ILE A 103 -13.18 13.59 10.84
#